data_AF-A0A8T5QNJ3-F1
#
_entry.id   AF-A0A8T5QNJ3-F1
#
_cell.length_a   1.000
_cell.length_b   1.000
_cell.length_c   1.000
_cell.angle_alpha   90.00
_cell.angle_beta   90.00
_cell.angle_gamma   90.00
#
_symmetry.space_group_name_H-M   'P 1'
#
loop_
_entity.id
_entity.type
_entity.pdbx_description
1 polymer ?
#
loop_
_entity_poly.entity_id
_entity_poly.type
_entity_poly.pdbx_seq_one_letter_code
_entity_poly.pdbx_strand_id
1 'polypeptide(L)'
;MGKKKNNKKKKNNIVEPLQETPEKIDHRRRKLLKYGLGSLLLIAAGGTGLPILARMVQGEEDKWDFMHAPNMSCNDPRYDIKYARDHKGLYVPVGEPYKVPPAEAEQEFARVREKVMTRAREENWKDLTITVWRQNFARVDDRPGRAKHFKKYLEIAANFLYTRLPNLPKTGIDFVVLKPGDDFTKNANCKGLVGLMNHKVYTVACEDKITGKYAEAELYHNDQGSFTHQNHDLRTNKYDNWIVFGSAAAVIQAPFSELIPYALLMQNTRLTEEREYQTISVMVEAISEGLSYLLSEQIVDMLNIPNGRNILKQDLESMLNNRPQIYSQVRNSINWLRQNGMQKGLDIYLKNPDRFMQKIKNA
;
A
#
# COMPACT_ATOMS: atom_id res chain seq x y z
N MET A 1 28.76 12.47 57.29
CA MET A 1 28.92 13.02 55.91
C MET A 1 28.05 12.20 54.95
N GLY A 2 26.83 12.64 54.68
CA GLY A 2 25.88 11.93 53.80
C GLY A 2 25.69 12.68 52.48
N LYS A 3 26.01 12.05 51.34
CA LYS A 3 25.81 12.61 49.99
C LYS A 3 24.35 12.43 49.56
N LYS A 4 23.62 13.54 49.38
CA LYS A 4 22.29 13.58 48.73
C LYS A 4 22.45 13.41 47.21
N LYS A 5 21.78 12.40 46.63
CA LYS A 5 21.60 12.21 45.19
C LYS A 5 20.52 13.17 44.67
N ASN A 6 20.86 13.97 43.64
CA ASN A 6 19.90 14.80 42.91
C ASN A 6 19.30 14.00 41.74
N ASN A 7 18.02 13.63 41.86
CA ASN A 7 17.21 13.12 40.75
C ASN A 7 16.60 14.32 39.99
N LYS A 8 17.11 14.61 38.78
CA LYS A 8 16.45 15.52 37.83
C LYS A 8 15.34 14.79 37.09
N LYS A 9 14.08 15.13 37.38
CA LYS A 9 12.91 14.76 36.57
C LYS A 9 13.01 15.46 35.20
N LYS A 10 12.95 14.69 34.10
CA LYS A 10 12.73 15.20 32.74
C LYS A 10 11.31 15.79 32.65
N LYS A 11 11.21 17.07 32.26
CA LYS A 11 9.94 17.74 31.93
C LYS A 11 9.50 17.28 30.53
N ASN A 12 8.24 16.87 30.41
CA ASN A 12 7.56 16.70 29.13
C ASN A 12 7.37 18.07 28.48
N ASN A 13 7.92 18.27 27.28
CA ASN A 13 7.59 19.41 26.44
C ASN A 13 6.23 19.13 25.79
N ILE A 14 5.18 19.71 26.35
CA ILE A 14 3.90 19.87 25.67
C ILE A 14 4.14 20.92 24.58
N VAL A 15 4.06 20.51 23.31
CA VAL A 15 4.08 21.43 22.18
C VAL A 15 2.75 22.17 22.18
N GLU A 16 2.75 23.44 22.53
CA GLU A 16 1.58 24.30 22.34
C GLU A 16 1.28 24.43 20.83
N PRO A 17 0.00 24.34 20.43
CA PRO A 17 -0.37 24.56 19.04
C PRO A 17 -0.02 26.00 18.63
N LEU A 18 0.81 26.13 17.60
CA LEU A 18 1.11 27.39 16.95
C LEU A 18 -0.20 28.06 16.51
N GLN A 19 -0.59 29.14 17.19
CA GLN A 19 -1.68 30.01 16.74
C GLN A 19 -1.25 30.66 15.41
N GLU A 20 -1.82 30.20 14.30
CA GLU A 20 -1.62 30.85 13.00
C GLU A 20 -2.30 32.22 12.99
N THR A 21 -1.58 33.25 12.54
CA THR A 21 -2.16 34.58 12.35
C THR A 21 -3.21 34.56 11.23
N PRO A 22 -4.26 35.39 11.30
CA PRO A 22 -5.31 35.47 10.27
C PRO A 22 -4.76 35.66 8.84
N GLU A 23 -3.65 36.38 8.70
CA GLU A 23 -2.97 36.63 7.44
C GLU A 23 -2.31 35.36 6.85
N LYS A 24 -1.75 34.48 7.69
CA LYS A 24 -1.23 33.18 7.25
C LYS A 24 -2.35 32.25 6.81
N ILE A 25 -3.50 32.29 7.52
CA ILE A 25 -4.71 31.54 7.14
C ILE A 25 -5.22 32.02 5.78
N ASP A 26 -5.27 33.33 5.54
CA ASP A 26 -5.75 33.91 4.28
C ASP A 26 -4.79 33.63 3.12
N HIS A 27 -3.48 33.70 3.34
CA HIS A 27 -2.49 33.34 2.32
C HIS A 27 -2.55 31.86 1.94
N ARG A 28 -2.74 30.97 2.94
CA ARG A 28 -2.90 29.52 2.72
C ARG A 28 -4.19 29.20 1.98
N ARG A 29 -5.30 29.88 2.31
CA ARG A 29 -6.58 29.78 1.58
C ARG A 29 -6.45 30.23 0.13
N ARG A 30 -5.77 31.35 -0.15
CA ARG A 30 -5.52 31.82 -1.53
C ARG A 30 -4.64 30.85 -2.32
N LYS A 31 -3.61 30.24 -1.70
CA LYS A 31 -2.81 29.18 -2.33
C LYS A 31 -3.65 27.92 -2.61
N LEU A 32 -4.43 27.46 -1.64
CA LEU A 32 -5.34 26.31 -1.79
C LEU A 32 -6.38 26.55 -2.89
N LEU A 33 -6.92 27.76 -3.00
CA LEU A 33 -7.82 28.16 -4.08
C LEU A 33 -7.09 28.17 -5.43
N LYS A 34 -5.87 28.70 -5.50
CA LYS A 34 -5.13 28.81 -6.77
C LYS A 34 -4.65 27.45 -7.30
N TYR A 35 -4.20 26.55 -6.42
CA TYR A 35 -3.82 25.17 -6.78
C TYR A 35 -5.06 24.28 -6.93
N GLY A 36 -6.08 24.48 -6.11
CA GLY A 36 -7.37 23.81 -6.22
C GLY A 36 -8.06 24.12 -7.55
N LEU A 37 -8.11 25.39 -7.98
CA LEU A 37 -8.70 25.77 -9.26
C LEU A 37 -7.94 25.17 -10.46
N GLY A 38 -6.61 25.07 -10.38
CA GLY A 38 -5.81 24.45 -11.46
C GLY A 38 -6.10 22.96 -11.62
N SER A 39 -6.19 22.22 -10.51
CA SER A 39 -6.61 20.82 -10.51
C SER A 39 -8.08 20.65 -10.92
N LEU A 40 -8.95 21.58 -10.53
CA LEU A 40 -10.38 21.60 -10.85
C LEU A 40 -10.66 21.81 -12.33
N LEU A 41 -9.88 22.65 -13.03
CA LEU A 41 -10.00 22.85 -14.47
C LEU A 41 -9.58 21.61 -15.27
N LEU A 42 -8.54 20.89 -14.80
CA LEU A 42 -8.13 19.61 -15.38
C LEU A 42 -9.17 18.49 -15.16
N ILE A 43 -9.83 18.48 -13.99
CA ILE A 43 -10.88 17.52 -13.64
C ILE A 43 -12.21 17.84 -14.37
N ALA A 44 -12.53 19.13 -14.58
CA ALA A 44 -13.70 19.57 -15.34
C ALA A 44 -13.58 19.27 -16.85
N ALA A 45 -12.38 19.34 -17.42
CA ALA A 45 -12.12 18.98 -18.82
C ALA A 45 -12.34 17.48 -19.12
N GLY A 46 -12.33 16.61 -18.11
CA GLY A 46 -12.56 15.16 -18.23
C GLY A 46 -14.02 14.71 -18.13
N GLY A 47 -15.01 15.62 -18.08
CA GLY A 47 -16.44 15.29 -18.03
C GLY A 47 -16.98 14.76 -16.70
N THR A 48 -16.13 14.44 -15.72
CA THR A 48 -16.50 13.97 -14.37
C THR A 48 -16.40 15.04 -13.29
N GLY A 49 -15.87 16.23 -13.60
CA GLY A 49 -15.52 17.23 -12.59
C GLY A 49 -16.65 18.09 -12.02
N LEU A 50 -17.72 18.33 -12.79
CA LEU A 50 -18.86 19.15 -12.35
C LEU A 50 -19.67 18.50 -11.21
N PRO A 51 -19.99 17.19 -11.25
CA PRO A 51 -20.61 16.50 -10.12
C PRO A 51 -19.74 16.47 -8.86
N ILE A 52 -18.42 16.30 -9.01
CA ILE A 52 -17.45 16.30 -7.90
C ILE A 52 -17.40 17.68 -7.23
N LEU A 53 -17.40 18.76 -8.03
CA LEU A 53 -17.49 20.15 -7.55
C LEU A 53 -18.77 20.42 -6.77
N ALA A 54 -19.92 20.01 -7.30
CA ALA A 54 -21.21 20.20 -6.62
C ALA A 54 -21.26 19.45 -5.28
N ARG A 55 -20.67 18.24 -5.21
CA ARG A 55 -20.64 17.39 -4.00
C ARG A 55 -19.69 17.91 -2.93
N MET A 56 -18.49 18.37 -3.32
CA MET A 56 -17.54 18.98 -2.38
C MET A 56 -18.08 20.27 -1.73
N VAL A 57 -18.99 20.98 -2.41
CA VAL A 57 -19.66 22.18 -1.89
C VAL A 57 -20.83 21.82 -0.96
N GLN A 58 -21.44 20.65 -1.11
CA GLN A 58 -22.62 20.21 -0.33
C GLN A 58 -22.29 19.41 0.94
N GLY A 59 -21.06 18.91 1.10
CA GLY A 59 -20.60 18.27 2.33
C GLY A 59 -21.16 16.88 2.63
N GLU A 60 -21.90 16.28 1.69
CA GLU A 60 -22.35 14.89 1.78
C GLU A 60 -21.38 13.98 1.01
N GLU A 61 -20.72 13.07 1.74
CA GLU A 61 -19.88 12.04 1.12
C GLU A 61 -20.78 10.93 0.54
N ASP A 62 -20.74 10.70 -0.78
CA ASP A 62 -21.43 9.60 -1.44
C ASP A 62 -20.73 8.26 -1.10
N LYS A 63 -21.48 7.16 -1.12
CA LYS A 63 -20.96 5.81 -0.90
C LYS A 63 -19.85 5.42 -1.89
N TRP A 64 -19.75 6.11 -3.03
CA TRP A 64 -18.71 5.91 -4.05
C TRP A 64 -17.62 6.98 -4.06
N ASP A 65 -17.56 7.91 -3.11
CA ASP A 65 -16.58 9.00 -3.16
C ASP A 65 -15.11 8.53 -3.06
N PHE A 66 -14.87 7.30 -2.60
CA PHE A 66 -13.56 6.67 -2.70
C PHE A 66 -13.12 6.41 -4.15
N MET A 67 -14.05 6.26 -5.10
CA MET A 67 -13.81 6.06 -6.54
C MET A 67 -13.30 7.33 -7.25
N HIS A 68 -13.42 8.47 -6.59
CA HIS A 68 -13.00 9.76 -7.12
C HIS A 68 -11.74 10.30 -6.42
N ALA A 69 -11.13 9.50 -5.54
CA ALA A 69 -9.83 9.81 -5.01
C ALA A 69 -8.86 9.89 -6.20
N PRO A 70 -8.23 11.06 -6.47
CA PRO A 70 -7.24 11.13 -7.53
C PRO A 70 -6.17 10.06 -7.26
N ASN A 71 -5.65 9.42 -8.32
CA ASN A 71 -4.38 8.69 -8.21
C ASN A 71 -3.37 9.72 -7.69
N MET A 72 -3.11 9.68 -6.39
CA MET A 72 -2.36 10.72 -5.71
C MET A 72 -0.92 10.58 -6.15
N SER A 73 -0.52 11.39 -7.14
CA SER A 73 0.83 11.33 -7.66
C SER A 73 1.83 11.67 -6.55
N CYS A 74 3.00 11.06 -6.63
CA CYS A 74 4.17 11.35 -5.81
C CYS A 74 4.62 12.82 -5.86
N ASN A 75 4.01 13.64 -6.73
CA ASN A 75 4.30 15.06 -6.89
C ASN A 75 3.37 15.99 -6.09
N ASP A 76 2.37 15.48 -5.36
CA ASP A 76 1.66 16.32 -4.41
C ASP A 76 2.59 16.61 -3.21
N PRO A 77 2.86 17.88 -2.87
CA PRO A 77 3.80 18.26 -1.82
C PRO A 77 3.37 17.79 -0.42
N ARG A 78 2.12 17.34 -0.24
CA ARG A 78 1.66 16.65 0.98
C ARG A 78 2.20 15.21 1.10
N TYR A 79 2.85 14.70 0.07
CA TYR A 79 3.46 13.37 0.02
C TYR A 79 4.99 13.46 -0.17
N ASP A 80 5.57 14.64 0.00
CA ASP A 80 7.00 14.88 0.12
C ASP A 80 7.51 14.29 1.47
N ILE A 81 8.73 13.74 1.45
CA ILE A 81 9.55 13.35 2.61
C ILE A 81 9.45 14.37 3.74
N LYS A 82 9.53 15.67 3.41
CA LYS A 82 9.46 16.74 4.41
C LYS A 82 8.09 16.82 5.06
N TYR A 83 7.03 16.64 4.29
CA TYR A 83 5.66 16.65 4.79
C TYR A 83 5.36 15.42 5.65
N ALA A 84 5.78 14.22 5.22
CA ALA A 84 5.63 12.99 5.99
C ALA A 84 6.29 13.10 7.38
N ARG A 85 7.49 13.70 7.43
CA ARG A 85 8.19 13.97 8.69
C ARG A 85 7.47 14.98 9.59
N ASP A 86 6.92 16.04 9.00
CA ASP A 86 6.23 17.11 9.74
C ASP A 86 4.79 16.70 10.15
N HIS A 87 4.27 15.58 9.62
CA HIS A 87 2.92 15.06 9.89
C HIS A 87 2.91 13.59 10.35
N LYS A 88 3.95 13.14 11.07
CA LYS A 88 4.07 11.75 11.58
C LYS A 88 2.79 11.25 12.29
N GLY A 89 2.01 12.11 12.93
CA GLY A 89 0.73 11.74 13.56
C GLY A 89 -0.38 11.27 12.60
N LEU A 90 -0.22 11.45 11.29
CA LEU A 90 -1.14 10.96 10.25
C LEU A 90 -0.69 9.62 9.64
N TYR A 91 0.45 9.08 10.09
CA TYR A 91 1.04 7.86 9.58
C TYR A 91 1.13 6.83 10.70
N VAL A 92 0.62 5.64 10.41
CA VAL A 92 0.57 4.51 11.33
C VAL A 92 1.65 3.53 10.91
N PRO A 93 2.61 3.16 11.79
CA PRO A 93 3.58 2.13 11.49
C PRO A 93 2.89 0.77 11.32
N VAL A 94 3.32 0.00 10.32
CA VAL A 94 2.77 -1.31 9.99
C VAL A 94 3.88 -2.32 9.77
N GLY A 95 3.81 -3.45 10.48
CA GLY A 95 4.82 -4.51 10.46
C GLY A 95 6.11 -4.11 11.19
N GLU A 96 6.90 -5.11 11.54
CA GLU A 96 8.16 -4.88 12.25
C GLU A 96 9.21 -4.25 11.31
N PRO A 97 10.09 -3.36 11.83
CA PRO A 97 11.23 -2.88 11.06
C PRO A 97 12.08 -4.04 10.56
N TYR A 98 12.29 -4.09 9.24
CA TYR A 98 13.09 -5.11 8.57
C TYR A 98 14.51 -4.60 8.36
N LYS A 99 15.50 -5.39 8.79
CA LYS A 99 16.91 -5.09 8.49
C LYS A 99 17.20 -5.46 7.04
N VAL A 100 17.45 -4.48 6.19
CA VAL A 100 17.71 -4.69 4.77
C VAL A 100 19.08 -5.36 4.60
N PRO A 101 19.17 -6.50 3.90
CA PRO A 101 20.44 -7.16 3.61
C PRO A 101 21.39 -6.25 2.81
N PRO A 102 22.72 -6.37 2.99
CA PRO A 102 23.69 -5.50 2.31
C PRO A 102 23.56 -5.49 0.78
N ALA A 103 23.28 -6.63 0.16
CA ALA A 103 23.15 -6.75 -1.30
C ALA A 103 21.99 -5.92 -1.88
N GLU A 104 20.85 -5.87 -1.18
CA GLU A 104 19.72 -4.99 -1.54
C GLU A 104 20.04 -3.52 -1.24
N ALA A 105 20.80 -3.28 -0.16
CA ALA A 105 21.07 -1.93 0.32
C ALA A 105 22.03 -1.12 -0.59
N GLU A 106 22.92 -1.80 -1.31
CA GLU A 106 23.99 -1.14 -2.09
C GLU A 106 23.49 -0.40 -3.34
N GLN A 107 22.48 -0.92 -4.04
CA GLN A 107 21.99 -0.29 -5.28
C GLN A 107 20.97 0.83 -5.02
N GLU A 108 20.11 0.69 -4.03
CA GLU A 108 18.96 1.58 -3.84
C GLU A 108 19.26 2.78 -2.92
N PHE A 109 20.22 2.66 -1.99
CA PHE A 109 20.48 3.67 -0.95
C PHE A 109 21.82 4.39 -1.04
N ALA A 110 22.57 4.23 -2.15
CA ALA A 110 23.88 4.85 -2.33
C ALA A 110 23.88 6.37 -2.01
N ARG A 111 22.85 7.10 -2.46
CA ARG A 111 22.71 8.55 -2.21
C ARG A 111 22.43 8.90 -0.75
N VAL A 112 21.69 8.07 -0.02
CA VAL A 112 21.32 8.31 1.39
C VAL A 112 22.49 7.90 2.29
N ARG A 113 23.12 6.78 1.98
CA ARG A 113 24.36 6.31 2.59
C ARG A 113 25.44 7.39 2.53
N GLU A 114 25.63 8.03 1.38
CA GLU A 114 26.64 9.08 1.25
C GLU A 114 26.40 10.27 2.20
N LYS A 115 25.15 10.68 2.43
CA LYS A 115 24.85 11.76 3.41
C LYS A 115 25.31 11.41 4.83
N VAL A 116 25.04 10.19 5.27
CA VAL A 116 25.41 9.75 6.63
C VAL A 116 26.93 9.51 6.72
N MET A 117 27.53 8.99 5.65
CA MET A 117 28.97 8.78 5.55
C MET A 117 29.77 10.09 5.52
N THR A 118 29.29 11.12 4.83
CA THR A 118 29.92 12.45 4.83
C THR A 118 30.01 13.00 6.24
N ARG A 119 28.90 12.95 7.00
CA ARG A 119 28.90 13.37 8.41
C ARG A 119 29.90 12.56 9.26
N ALA A 120 29.93 11.24 9.08
CA ALA A 120 30.86 10.38 9.79
C ALA A 120 32.34 10.72 9.48
N ARG A 121 32.65 11.07 8.23
CA ARG A 121 33.98 11.53 7.80
C ARG A 121 34.32 12.90 8.40
N GLU A 122 33.41 13.87 8.33
CA GLU A 122 33.57 15.22 8.90
C GLU A 122 33.82 15.17 10.41
N GLU A 123 33.17 14.24 11.11
CA GLU A 123 33.34 14.05 12.55
C GLU A 123 34.49 13.09 12.93
N ASN A 124 35.30 12.64 11.96
CA ASN A 124 36.45 11.74 12.13
C ASN A 124 36.14 10.41 12.84
N TRP A 125 34.98 9.82 12.55
CA TRP A 125 34.63 8.49 13.07
C TRP A 125 35.48 7.41 12.39
N LYS A 126 35.88 6.38 13.13
CA LYS A 126 36.95 5.46 12.69
C LYS A 126 36.48 4.04 12.39
N ASP A 127 35.58 3.48 13.19
CA ASP A 127 35.07 2.11 12.98
C ASP A 127 33.56 2.13 12.71
N LEU A 128 33.22 2.30 11.43
CA LEU A 128 31.85 2.56 10.99
C LEU A 128 31.08 1.28 10.71
N THR A 129 29.91 1.16 11.35
CA THR A 129 28.90 0.16 10.98
C THR A 129 27.70 0.85 10.39
N ILE A 130 27.34 0.46 9.17
CA ILE A 130 26.15 0.97 8.49
C ILE A 130 25.07 -0.09 8.57
N THR A 131 23.89 0.31 9.02
CA THR A 131 22.71 -0.53 9.01
C THR A 131 21.59 0.18 8.27
N VAL A 132 20.88 -0.55 7.41
CA VAL A 132 19.68 -0.06 6.75
C VAL A 132 18.48 -0.80 7.29
N TRP A 133 17.49 -0.05 7.74
CA TRP A 133 16.19 -0.56 8.18
C TRP A 133 15.11 -0.10 7.20
N ARG A 134 14.08 -0.92 7.00
CA ARG A 134 12.87 -0.57 6.26
C ARG A 134 11.67 -0.76 7.19
N GLN A 135 10.79 0.23 7.26
CA GLN A 135 9.49 0.10 7.92
C GLN A 135 8.39 0.65 7.02
N ASN A 136 7.22 0.01 7.03
CA ASN A 136 6.06 0.48 6.29
C ASN A 136 5.20 1.38 7.17
N PHE A 137 4.58 2.37 6.55
CA PHE A 137 3.70 3.33 7.20
C PHE A 137 2.46 3.53 6.35
N ALA A 138 1.30 3.22 6.92
CA ALA A 138 0.03 3.47 6.27
C ALA A 138 -0.51 4.83 6.70
N ARG A 139 -0.92 5.66 5.73
CA ARG A 139 -1.51 6.97 6.01
C ARG A 139 -2.97 6.82 6.40
N VAL A 140 -3.35 7.50 7.47
CA VAL A 140 -4.74 7.68 7.88
C VAL A 140 -5.50 8.51 6.84
N ASP A 141 -6.73 8.09 6.54
CA ASP A 141 -7.63 8.87 5.70
C ASP A 141 -8.07 10.15 6.43
N ASP A 142 -7.88 11.32 5.80
CA ASP A 142 -8.32 12.62 6.31
C ASP A 142 -9.84 12.82 6.22
N ARG A 143 -10.55 11.91 5.56
CA ARG A 143 -12.00 11.86 5.38
C ARG A 143 -12.60 10.58 5.98
N PRO A 144 -13.05 10.62 7.25
CA PRO A 144 -13.46 9.40 7.96
C PRO A 144 -14.74 8.74 7.42
N GLY A 145 -15.63 9.47 6.74
CA GLY A 145 -16.81 8.88 6.10
C GLY A 145 -16.41 8.01 4.90
N ARG A 146 -15.53 8.51 4.04
CA ARG A 146 -14.91 7.76 2.94
C ARG A 146 -14.30 6.44 3.41
N ALA A 147 -13.49 6.46 4.46
CA ALA A 147 -12.84 5.24 4.97
C ALA A 147 -13.86 4.21 5.48
N LYS A 148 -14.97 4.64 6.09
CA LYS A 148 -16.06 3.75 6.52
C LYS A 148 -16.78 3.12 5.32
N HIS A 149 -17.11 3.91 4.30
CA HIS A 149 -17.71 3.40 3.08
C HIS A 149 -16.79 2.41 2.38
N PHE A 150 -15.49 2.71 2.36
CA PHE A 150 -14.52 1.82 1.76
C PHE A 150 -14.41 0.49 2.54
N LYS A 151 -14.29 0.52 3.87
CA LYS A 151 -14.34 -0.69 4.70
C LYS A 151 -15.57 -1.56 4.36
N LYS A 152 -16.75 -0.94 4.27
CA LYS A 152 -17.99 -1.65 3.93
C LYS A 152 -17.93 -2.30 2.55
N TYR A 153 -17.36 -1.61 1.56
CA TYR A 153 -17.13 -2.18 0.24
C TYR A 153 -16.18 -3.39 0.30
N LEU A 154 -15.07 -3.30 1.04
CA LEU A 154 -14.13 -4.41 1.22
C LEU A 154 -14.81 -5.64 1.84
N GLU A 155 -15.65 -5.45 2.85
CA GLU A 155 -16.43 -6.53 3.47
C GLU A 155 -17.40 -7.17 2.46
N ILE A 156 -18.08 -6.37 1.64
CA ILE A 156 -18.95 -6.86 0.56
C ILE A 156 -18.13 -7.64 -0.47
N ALA A 157 -16.99 -7.10 -0.91
CA ALA A 157 -16.12 -7.72 -1.90
C ALA A 157 -15.52 -9.06 -1.40
N ALA A 158 -15.07 -9.11 -0.15
CA ALA A 158 -14.57 -10.34 0.45
C ALA A 158 -15.67 -11.42 0.56
N ASN A 159 -16.87 -11.04 0.99
CA ASN A 159 -18.01 -11.98 1.01
C ASN A 159 -18.38 -12.45 -0.40
N PHE A 160 -18.38 -11.54 -1.38
CA PHE A 160 -18.64 -11.85 -2.78
C PHE A 160 -17.61 -12.83 -3.34
N LEU A 161 -16.31 -12.60 -3.08
CA LEU A 161 -15.21 -13.49 -3.46
C LEU A 161 -15.45 -14.92 -3.00
N TYR A 162 -15.68 -15.13 -1.71
CA TYR A 162 -15.87 -16.48 -1.16
C TYR A 162 -17.19 -17.14 -1.53
N THR A 163 -18.20 -16.34 -1.90
CA THR A 163 -19.46 -16.86 -2.46
C THR A 163 -19.26 -17.34 -3.89
N ARG A 164 -18.45 -16.63 -4.69
CA ARG A 164 -18.18 -16.98 -6.09
C ARG A 164 -17.10 -18.04 -6.26
N LEU A 165 -16.19 -18.15 -5.30
CA LEU A 165 -15.10 -19.12 -5.28
C LEU A 165 -15.13 -19.95 -3.98
N PRO A 166 -16.15 -20.81 -3.76
CA PRO A 166 -16.26 -21.62 -2.55
C PRO A 166 -15.05 -22.52 -2.22
N ASN A 167 -14.25 -22.92 -3.20
CA ASN A 167 -13.04 -23.73 -2.92
C ASN A 167 -11.79 -22.87 -2.65
N LEU A 168 -11.89 -21.55 -2.67
CA LEU A 168 -10.79 -20.67 -2.26
C LEU A 168 -10.66 -20.69 -0.73
N PRO A 169 -9.47 -20.96 -0.16
CA PRO A 169 -9.26 -20.91 1.28
C PRO A 169 -9.64 -19.53 1.86
N LYS A 170 -10.41 -19.53 2.95
CA LYS A 170 -10.77 -18.27 3.63
C LYS A 170 -9.59 -17.73 4.43
N THR A 171 -9.27 -16.46 4.23
CA THR A 171 -8.09 -15.80 4.78
C THR A 171 -8.28 -15.25 6.20
N GLY A 172 -9.54 -15.14 6.66
CA GLY A 172 -9.86 -14.63 8.00
C GLY A 172 -9.47 -13.17 8.23
N ILE A 173 -9.35 -12.37 7.16
CA ILE A 173 -8.92 -10.97 7.28
C ILE A 173 -9.97 -10.12 8.01
N ASP A 174 -9.48 -9.34 8.97
CA ASP A 174 -10.25 -8.30 9.65
C ASP A 174 -9.91 -6.92 9.06
N PHE A 175 -10.91 -6.25 8.48
CA PHE A 175 -10.73 -4.93 7.91
C PHE A 175 -10.79 -3.87 9.00
N VAL A 176 -9.77 -3.01 9.09
CA VAL A 176 -9.65 -2.01 10.14
C VAL A 176 -9.41 -0.64 9.52
N VAL A 177 -10.25 0.35 9.85
CA VAL A 177 -10.00 1.74 9.49
C VAL A 177 -8.92 2.29 10.39
N LEU A 178 -7.82 2.76 9.78
CA LEU A 178 -6.71 3.38 10.48
C LEU A 178 -7.15 4.67 11.18
N LYS A 179 -6.61 4.89 12.38
CA LYS A 179 -6.82 6.10 13.17
C LYS A 179 -5.49 6.73 13.56
N PRO A 180 -5.45 8.05 13.79
CA PRO A 180 -4.26 8.71 14.31
C PRO A 180 -3.84 8.08 15.65
N GLY A 181 -2.58 7.70 15.77
CA GLY A 181 -2.01 7.08 16.97
C GLY A 181 -2.14 5.56 17.05
N ASP A 182 -2.76 4.89 16.06
CA ASP A 182 -2.67 3.44 15.95
C ASP A 182 -1.20 3.01 15.76
N ASP A 183 -0.89 1.76 16.16
CA ASP A 183 0.41 1.11 15.97
C ASP A 183 0.19 -0.37 15.61
N PHE A 184 0.51 -0.74 14.38
CA PHE A 184 0.42 -2.11 13.88
C PHE A 184 1.81 -2.73 13.68
N THR A 185 2.85 -2.25 14.37
CA THR A 185 4.21 -2.80 14.25
C THR A 185 4.26 -4.30 14.57
N LYS A 186 3.50 -4.77 15.58
CA LYS A 186 3.54 -6.18 16.04
C LYS A 186 2.25 -6.98 15.82
N ASN A 187 1.17 -6.33 15.39
CA ASN A 187 -0.18 -6.90 15.35
C ASN A 187 -0.87 -6.67 13.98
N ALA A 188 -0.10 -6.51 12.91
CA ALA A 188 -0.63 -6.33 11.56
C ALA A 188 -1.17 -7.62 10.94
N ASN A 189 -0.81 -8.79 11.47
CA ASN A 189 -1.14 -10.08 10.89
C ASN A 189 -2.64 -10.26 10.67
N CYS A 190 -2.99 -10.69 9.45
CA CYS A 190 -4.37 -10.91 9.02
C CYS A 190 -5.26 -9.65 9.09
N LYS A 191 -4.67 -8.45 8.96
CA LYS A 191 -5.42 -7.18 8.89
C LYS A 191 -5.49 -6.61 7.48
N GLY A 192 -6.68 -6.17 7.09
CA GLY A 192 -6.91 -5.34 5.92
C GLY A 192 -7.01 -3.88 6.37
N LEU A 193 -5.89 -3.16 6.34
CA LEU A 193 -5.80 -1.79 6.81
C LEU A 193 -6.38 -0.84 5.77
N VAL A 194 -7.47 -0.18 6.15
CA VAL A 194 -8.17 0.80 5.32
C VAL A 194 -7.59 2.17 5.62
N GLY A 195 -6.77 2.65 4.69
CA GLY A 195 -6.06 3.92 4.77
C GLY A 195 -6.12 4.66 3.45
N LEU A 196 -5.17 5.58 3.26
CA LEU A 196 -5.09 6.40 2.06
C LEU A 196 -3.89 6.05 1.19
N MET A 197 -2.78 5.59 1.77
CA MET A 197 -1.58 5.21 1.04
C MET A 197 -0.63 4.46 1.94
N ASN A 198 0.33 3.76 1.34
CA ASN A 198 1.46 3.15 2.03
C ASN A 198 2.76 3.89 1.69
N HIS A 199 3.62 4.06 2.67
CA HIS A 199 4.98 4.55 2.50
C HIS A 199 5.96 3.54 3.06
N LYS A 200 7.05 3.32 2.32
CA LYS A 200 8.23 2.65 2.85
C LYS A 200 9.21 3.70 3.32
N VAL A 201 9.53 3.67 4.60
CA VAL A 201 10.58 4.51 5.18
C VAL A 201 11.82 3.65 5.38
N TYR A 202 12.87 4.02 4.66
CA TYR A 202 14.19 3.43 4.81
C TYR A 202 15.01 4.31 5.74
N THR A 203 15.56 3.74 6.80
CA THR A 203 16.43 4.43 7.75
C THR A 203 17.84 3.89 7.59
N VAL A 204 18.76 4.73 7.14
CA VAL A 204 20.20 4.43 7.09
C VAL A 204 20.83 4.97 8.36
N ALA A 205 21.29 4.07 9.21
CA ALA A 205 22.02 4.38 10.43
C ALA A 205 23.52 4.09 10.25
N CYS A 206 24.35 4.98 10.78
CA CYS A 206 25.80 4.81 10.89
C CYS A 206 26.19 4.94 12.36
N GLU A 207 26.94 3.98 12.86
CA GLU A 207 27.45 3.94 14.22
C GLU A 207 28.98 3.82 14.20
N ASP A 208 29.67 4.64 15.01
CA ASP A 208 31.09 4.47 15.30
C ASP A 208 31.27 3.54 16.51
N LYS A 209 31.75 2.33 16.28
CA LYS A 209 31.93 1.31 17.32
C LYS A 209 32.92 1.69 18.41
N ILE A 210 33.84 2.61 18.15
CA ILE A 210 34.85 3.05 19.13
C ILE A 210 34.24 4.09 20.07
N THR A 211 33.50 5.05 19.52
CA THR A 211 33.00 6.20 20.30
C THR A 211 31.54 6.07 20.69
N GLY A 212 30.80 5.11 20.13
CA GLY A 212 29.35 4.95 20.29
C GLY A 212 28.55 6.08 19.64
N LYS A 213 29.17 6.93 18.81
CA LYS A 213 28.47 8.01 18.10
C LYS A 213 27.55 7.43 17.03
N TYR A 214 26.41 8.08 16.82
CA TYR A 214 25.33 7.60 15.97
C TYR A 214 24.76 8.71 15.09
N ALA A 215 24.53 8.41 13.82
CA ALA A 215 23.87 9.28 12.85
C ALA A 215 22.88 8.47 12.02
N GLU A 216 21.75 9.08 11.69
CA GLU A 216 20.72 8.46 10.87
C GLU A 216 20.22 9.42 9.78
N ALA A 217 19.79 8.84 8.67
CA ALA A 217 19.03 9.54 7.64
C ALA A 217 17.90 8.65 7.15
N GLU A 218 16.72 9.26 6.95
CA GLU A 218 15.55 8.60 6.42
C GLU A 218 15.40 8.91 4.91
N LEU A 219 14.97 7.91 4.14
CA LEU A 219 14.49 8.03 2.77
C LEU A 219 13.06 7.49 2.72
N TYR A 220 12.15 8.29 2.20
CA TYR A 220 10.75 7.87 2.06
C TYR A 220 10.52 7.50 0.61
N HIS A 221 9.97 6.31 0.41
CA HIS A 221 9.52 5.81 -0.88
C HIS A 221 7.99 5.71 -0.83
N ASN A 222 7.33 6.33 -1.80
CA ASN A 222 5.87 6.35 -1.88
C ASN A 222 5.43 5.19 -2.75
N ASP A 223 4.74 4.20 -2.16
CA ASP A 223 4.03 3.19 -2.93
C ASP A 223 2.61 3.71 -3.18
N GLN A 224 2.31 4.03 -4.44
CA GLN A 224 0.95 4.39 -4.84
C GLN A 224 0.16 3.10 -5.12
N GLY A 225 -0.97 2.91 -4.44
CA GLY A 225 -1.93 1.84 -4.77
C GLY A 225 -2.36 1.00 -3.58
N SER A 226 -2.95 -0.16 -3.88
CA SER A 226 -3.04 -1.25 -2.92
C SER A 226 -1.67 -1.91 -2.76
N PHE A 227 -1.38 -2.35 -1.56
CA PHE A 227 -0.15 -3.04 -1.25
C PHE A 227 -0.45 -4.15 -0.27
N THR A 228 -0.20 -5.39 -0.68
CA THR A 228 -0.12 -6.51 0.24
C THR A 228 1.32 -6.71 0.66
N HIS A 229 1.55 -6.58 1.97
CA HIS A 229 2.76 -7.09 2.57
C HIS A 229 2.57 -8.56 2.89
N GLN A 230 3.53 -9.38 2.48
CA GLN A 230 3.58 -10.77 2.90
C GLN A 230 4.97 -11.14 3.35
N ASN A 231 5.08 -11.54 4.61
CA ASN A 231 6.27 -12.16 5.19
C ASN A 231 5.86 -13.53 5.75
N HIS A 232 6.38 -14.58 5.13
CA HIS A 232 6.27 -15.94 5.67
C HIS A 232 7.60 -16.37 6.25
N ASP A 233 7.65 -16.52 7.56
CA ASP A 233 8.75 -17.23 8.19
C ASP A 233 8.48 -18.73 8.15
N LEU A 234 9.12 -19.42 7.20
CA LEU A 234 9.03 -20.86 7.01
C LEU A 234 9.45 -21.67 8.24
N ARG A 235 10.35 -21.13 9.08
CA ARG A 235 10.89 -21.84 10.25
C ARG A 235 9.93 -21.82 11.42
N THR A 236 9.25 -20.69 11.62
CA THR A 236 8.28 -20.53 12.71
C THR A 236 6.84 -20.73 12.26
N ASN A 237 6.63 -20.95 10.96
CA ASN A 237 5.34 -20.95 10.28
C ASN A 237 4.50 -19.70 10.64
N LYS A 238 5.16 -18.58 10.90
CA LYS A 238 4.52 -17.30 11.23
C LYS A 238 4.35 -16.47 9.98
N TYR A 239 3.22 -15.78 9.95
CA TYR A 239 2.74 -14.98 8.84
C TYR A 239 2.58 -13.55 9.31
N ASP A 240 3.42 -12.64 8.84
CA ASP A 240 3.16 -11.19 8.95
C ASP A 240 2.62 -10.71 7.61
N ASN A 241 1.29 -10.59 7.55
CA ASN A 241 0.60 -10.21 6.34
C ASN A 241 -0.44 -9.16 6.66
N TRP A 242 -0.38 -8.06 5.91
CA TRP A 242 -1.34 -6.98 5.97
C TRP A 242 -1.53 -6.38 4.59
N ILE A 243 -2.70 -5.81 4.37
CA ILE A 243 -3.06 -5.21 3.09
C ILE A 243 -3.44 -3.77 3.34
N VAL A 244 -2.82 -2.83 2.63
CA VAL A 244 -3.23 -1.43 2.60
C VAL A 244 -3.92 -1.18 1.27
N PHE A 245 -5.04 -0.46 1.31
CA PHE A 245 -5.77 -0.07 0.11
C PHE A 245 -5.78 1.46 -0.03
N GLY A 246 -5.30 2.02 -1.16
CA GLY A 246 -4.99 3.46 -1.25
C GLY A 246 -5.44 4.26 -2.48
N SER A 247 -5.93 3.67 -3.57
CA SER A 247 -6.36 4.45 -4.77
C SER A 247 -7.70 4.00 -5.33
N ALA A 248 -8.41 4.86 -6.06
CA ALA A 248 -9.74 4.58 -6.62
C ALA A 248 -9.78 3.40 -7.62
N ALA A 249 -8.78 3.28 -8.49
CA ALA A 249 -8.65 2.16 -9.42
C ALA A 249 -8.26 0.88 -8.68
N ALA A 250 -7.34 0.99 -7.70
CA ALA A 250 -7.06 -0.10 -6.78
C ALA A 250 -8.32 -0.49 -6.00
N VAL A 251 -9.21 0.44 -5.64
CA VAL A 251 -10.34 0.10 -4.76
C VAL A 251 -11.25 -0.97 -5.38
N ILE A 252 -11.57 -0.94 -6.68
CA ILE A 252 -12.47 -1.95 -7.24
C ILE A 252 -11.78 -3.34 -7.25
N GLN A 253 -10.58 -3.43 -7.81
CA GLN A 253 -9.92 -4.71 -8.09
C GLN A 253 -9.05 -5.23 -6.94
N ALA A 254 -8.43 -4.34 -6.16
CA ALA A 254 -7.52 -4.70 -5.06
C ALA A 254 -8.08 -5.72 -4.06
N PRO A 255 -9.35 -5.67 -3.64
CA PRO A 255 -9.84 -6.67 -2.71
C PRO A 255 -9.64 -8.08 -3.27
N PHE A 256 -9.77 -8.27 -4.58
CA PHE A 256 -9.57 -9.58 -5.20
C PHE A 256 -8.09 -9.83 -5.49
N SER A 257 -7.39 -8.86 -6.09
CA SER A 257 -5.98 -9.03 -6.49
C SER A 257 -5.05 -9.20 -5.31
N GLU A 258 -5.46 -8.77 -4.12
CA GLU A 258 -4.71 -8.94 -2.88
C GLU A 258 -5.17 -10.17 -2.08
N LEU A 259 -6.48 -10.43 -1.97
CA LEU A 259 -7.01 -11.55 -1.18
C LEU A 259 -6.79 -12.91 -1.85
N ILE A 260 -6.85 -13.00 -3.17
CA ILE A 260 -6.64 -14.26 -3.89
C ILE A 260 -5.21 -14.78 -3.72
N PRO A 261 -4.14 -14.03 -4.03
CA PRO A 261 -2.79 -14.53 -3.80
C PRO A 261 -2.54 -14.78 -2.32
N TYR A 262 -3.17 -14.01 -1.42
CA TYR A 262 -3.08 -14.29 0.02
C TYR A 262 -3.74 -15.62 0.40
N ALA A 263 -4.92 -15.93 -0.11
CA ALA A 263 -5.59 -17.21 0.10
C ALA A 263 -4.79 -18.39 -0.48
N LEU A 264 -3.99 -18.14 -1.52
CA LEU A 264 -3.15 -19.13 -2.18
C LEU A 264 -1.73 -19.21 -1.61
N LEU A 265 -1.40 -18.43 -0.57
CA LEU A 265 -0.04 -18.28 -0.06
C LEU A 265 0.65 -19.61 0.23
N MET A 266 -0.02 -20.53 0.93
CA MET A 266 0.53 -21.87 1.23
C MET A 266 0.94 -22.66 -0.02
N GLN A 267 0.12 -22.60 -1.08
CA GLN A 267 0.40 -23.28 -2.33
C GLN A 267 1.56 -22.59 -3.06
N ASN A 268 1.55 -21.26 -3.10
CA ASN A 268 2.55 -20.45 -3.77
C ASN A 268 3.93 -20.60 -3.13
N THR A 269 4.00 -20.64 -1.80
CA THR A 269 5.22 -20.90 -1.04
C THR A 269 5.84 -22.25 -1.42
N ARG A 270 5.05 -23.33 -1.51
CA ARG A 270 5.57 -24.64 -1.93
C ARG A 270 6.17 -24.60 -3.34
N LEU A 271 5.55 -23.85 -4.25
CA LEU A 271 6.10 -23.67 -5.60
C LEU A 271 7.46 -22.95 -5.57
N THR A 272 7.70 -22.03 -4.63
CA THR A 272 8.98 -21.32 -4.48
C THR A 272 10.13 -22.21 -4.02
N GLU A 273 9.84 -23.35 -3.41
CA GLU A 273 10.85 -24.36 -3.06
C GLU A 273 11.29 -25.18 -4.28
N GLU A 274 10.44 -25.25 -5.32
CA GLU A 274 10.64 -26.14 -6.47
C GLU A 274 11.10 -25.41 -7.74
N ARG A 275 10.95 -24.09 -7.83
CA ARG A 275 11.04 -23.35 -9.11
C ARG A 275 11.64 -21.96 -8.98
N GLU A 276 12.08 -21.42 -10.12
CA GLU A 276 12.51 -20.04 -10.23
C GLU A 276 11.38 -19.05 -9.96
N TYR A 277 11.71 -18.00 -9.20
CA TYR A 277 10.79 -16.94 -8.78
C TYR A 277 9.98 -16.32 -9.93
N GLN A 278 10.62 -16.07 -11.08
CA GLN A 278 9.96 -15.45 -12.23
C GLN A 278 8.84 -16.32 -12.80
N THR A 279 9.04 -17.63 -12.86
CA THR A 279 8.04 -18.58 -13.37
C THR A 279 6.82 -18.59 -12.46
N ILE A 280 7.05 -18.60 -11.14
CA ILE A 280 5.98 -18.60 -10.13
C ILE A 280 5.21 -17.28 -10.18
N SER A 281 5.92 -16.16 -10.30
CA SER A 281 5.31 -14.83 -10.42
C SER A 281 4.31 -14.80 -11.58
N VAL A 282 4.70 -15.27 -12.77
CA VAL A 282 3.79 -15.35 -13.92
C VAL A 282 2.58 -16.24 -13.64
N MET A 283 2.76 -17.37 -12.96
CA MET A 283 1.67 -18.30 -12.63
C MET A 283 0.67 -17.69 -11.64
N VAL A 284 1.19 -17.11 -10.56
CA VAL A 284 0.38 -16.48 -9.51
C VAL A 284 -0.41 -15.32 -10.11
N GLU A 285 0.26 -14.42 -10.83
CA GLU A 285 -0.36 -13.24 -11.44
C GLU A 285 -1.41 -13.63 -12.49
N ALA A 286 -1.16 -14.69 -13.27
CA ALA A 286 -2.15 -15.18 -14.22
C ALA A 286 -3.46 -15.62 -13.54
N ILE A 287 -3.39 -16.39 -12.44
CA ILE A 287 -4.60 -16.85 -11.74
C ILE A 287 -5.22 -15.71 -10.90
N SER A 288 -4.41 -14.94 -10.15
CA SER A 288 -4.90 -13.88 -9.27
C SER A 288 -5.56 -12.78 -10.07
N GLU A 289 -4.87 -12.19 -11.05
CA GLU A 289 -5.41 -11.07 -11.82
C GLU A 289 -6.52 -11.51 -12.77
N GLY A 290 -6.44 -12.72 -13.32
CA GLY A 290 -7.50 -13.28 -14.16
C GLY A 290 -8.83 -13.42 -13.41
N LEU A 291 -8.79 -13.98 -12.20
CA LEU A 291 -9.97 -14.08 -11.33
C LEU A 291 -10.40 -12.70 -10.83
N SER A 292 -9.45 -11.86 -10.42
CA SER A 292 -9.72 -10.53 -9.85
C SER A 292 -10.44 -9.63 -10.83
N TYR A 293 -10.00 -9.59 -12.09
CA TYR A 293 -10.65 -8.81 -13.12
C TYR A 293 -12.11 -9.25 -13.34
N LEU A 294 -12.36 -10.55 -13.47
CA LEU A 294 -13.72 -11.08 -13.69
C LEU A 294 -14.66 -10.89 -12.49
N LEU A 295 -14.15 -11.07 -11.26
CA LEU A 295 -14.91 -10.76 -10.05
C LEU A 295 -15.22 -9.27 -9.93
N SER A 296 -14.27 -8.43 -10.35
CA SER A 296 -14.45 -6.98 -10.39
C SER A 296 -15.51 -6.55 -11.39
N GLU A 297 -15.55 -7.14 -12.58
CA GLU A 297 -16.62 -6.89 -13.56
C GLU A 297 -18.00 -7.22 -12.94
N GLN A 298 -18.11 -8.38 -12.29
CA GLN A 298 -19.38 -8.81 -11.69
C GLN A 298 -19.80 -7.93 -10.50
N ILE A 299 -18.87 -7.52 -9.62
CA ILE A 299 -19.23 -6.70 -8.46
C ILE A 299 -19.57 -5.26 -8.85
N VAL A 300 -18.92 -4.72 -9.90
CA VAL A 300 -19.26 -3.42 -10.49
C VAL A 300 -20.71 -3.43 -10.97
N ASP A 301 -21.12 -4.48 -11.68
CA ASP A 301 -22.49 -4.62 -12.15
C ASP A 301 -23.47 -4.79 -10.97
N MET A 302 -23.15 -5.65 -10.02
CA MET A 302 -23.98 -5.95 -8.85
C MET A 302 -24.26 -4.69 -8.01
N LEU A 303 -23.25 -3.85 -7.82
CA LEU A 303 -23.35 -2.65 -6.99
C LEU A 303 -23.71 -1.39 -7.79
N ASN A 304 -23.80 -1.49 -9.12
CA ASN A 304 -24.00 -0.37 -10.04
C ASN A 304 -22.96 0.74 -9.82
N ILE A 305 -21.67 0.37 -9.83
CA ILE A 305 -20.56 1.30 -9.61
C ILE A 305 -20.41 2.20 -10.85
N PRO A 306 -20.56 3.53 -10.71
CA PRO A 306 -20.44 4.46 -11.84
C PRO A 306 -19.07 4.35 -12.52
N ASN A 307 -19.06 4.22 -13.85
CA ASN A 307 -17.85 4.08 -14.67
C ASN A 307 -16.93 2.91 -14.31
N GLY A 308 -17.35 1.97 -13.43
CA GLY A 308 -16.48 0.92 -12.90
C GLY A 308 -15.84 0.06 -13.99
N ARG A 309 -16.60 -0.32 -15.03
CA ARG A 309 -16.09 -1.12 -16.16
C ARG A 309 -14.99 -0.40 -16.95
N ASN A 310 -15.14 0.90 -17.17
CA ASN A 310 -14.14 1.69 -17.87
C ASN A 310 -12.85 1.81 -17.05
N ILE A 311 -12.98 1.98 -15.72
CA ILE A 311 -11.84 2.01 -14.79
C ILE A 311 -11.09 0.68 -14.83
N LEU A 312 -11.79 -0.45 -14.70
CA LEU A 312 -11.18 -1.79 -14.76
C LEU A 312 -10.45 -2.04 -16.07
N LYS A 313 -11.04 -1.63 -17.21
CA LYS A 313 -10.40 -1.77 -18.51
C LYS A 313 -9.11 -0.96 -18.59
N GLN A 314 -9.12 0.29 -18.14
CA GLN A 314 -7.93 1.15 -18.15
C GLN A 314 -6.83 0.60 -17.24
N ASP A 315 -7.20 0.09 -16.07
CA ASP A 315 -6.27 -0.52 -15.12
C ASP A 315 -5.60 -1.77 -15.70
N LEU A 316 -6.38 -2.68 -16.30
CA LEU A 316 -5.87 -3.86 -16.99
C LEU A 316 -4.87 -3.49 -18.11
N GLU A 317 -5.20 -2.52 -18.97
CA GLU A 317 -4.29 -2.09 -20.02
C GLU A 317 -3.01 -1.46 -19.44
N SER A 318 -3.12 -0.66 -18.36
CA SER A 318 -1.95 -0.08 -17.71
C SER A 318 -1.04 -1.15 -17.11
N MET A 319 -1.60 -2.12 -16.39
CA MET A 319 -0.89 -3.24 -15.78
C MET A 319 -0.12 -4.06 -16.84
N LEU A 320 -0.80 -4.45 -17.92
CA LEU A 320 -0.20 -5.22 -19.02
C LEU A 320 0.97 -4.49 -19.69
N ASN A 321 0.90 -3.16 -19.79
CA ASN A 321 1.95 -2.34 -20.39
C ASN A 321 3.14 -2.07 -19.44
N ASN A 322 2.90 -1.96 -18.14
CA ASN A 322 3.93 -1.60 -17.17
C ASN A 322 4.90 -2.75 -16.84
N ARG A 323 4.42 -4.00 -16.83
CA ARG A 323 5.26 -5.19 -16.55
C ARG A 323 4.88 -6.37 -17.46
N PRO A 324 5.08 -6.26 -18.78
CA PRO A 324 4.59 -7.24 -19.75
C PRO A 324 5.11 -8.66 -19.50
N GLN A 325 6.32 -8.81 -18.96
CA GLN A 325 6.93 -10.10 -18.64
C GLN A 325 6.20 -10.85 -17.50
N ILE A 326 5.74 -10.12 -16.47
CA ILE A 326 5.04 -10.70 -15.32
C ILE A 326 3.58 -10.96 -15.68
N TYR A 327 2.92 -10.01 -16.34
CA TYR A 327 1.50 -10.08 -16.69
C TYR A 327 1.21 -10.73 -18.04
N SER A 328 2.20 -11.38 -18.66
CA SER A 328 2.13 -11.92 -20.03
C SER A 328 0.97 -12.89 -20.28
N GLN A 329 0.48 -13.58 -19.23
CA GLN A 329 -0.58 -14.60 -19.34
C GLN A 329 -1.93 -14.14 -18.78
N VAL A 330 -2.03 -12.91 -18.24
CA VAL A 330 -3.27 -12.43 -17.59
C VAL A 330 -4.42 -12.34 -18.60
N ARG A 331 -4.20 -11.77 -19.78
CA ARG A 331 -5.26 -11.66 -20.81
C ARG A 331 -5.80 -13.03 -21.24
N ASN A 332 -4.90 -13.99 -21.43
CA ASN A 332 -5.25 -15.37 -21.77
C ASN A 332 -6.03 -16.05 -20.63
N SER A 333 -5.60 -15.81 -19.39
CA SER A 333 -6.31 -16.26 -18.18
C SER A 333 -7.74 -15.74 -18.14
N ILE A 334 -7.94 -14.42 -18.31
CA ILE A 334 -9.26 -13.78 -18.33
C ILE A 334 -10.16 -14.44 -19.38
N ASN A 335 -9.65 -14.60 -20.62
CA ASN A 335 -10.41 -15.20 -21.72
C ASN A 335 -10.83 -16.64 -21.39
N TRP A 336 -9.88 -17.46 -20.94
CA TRP A 336 -10.14 -18.86 -20.63
C TRP A 336 -11.12 -19.01 -19.46
N LEU A 337 -10.92 -18.25 -18.37
CA LEU A 337 -11.76 -18.27 -17.18
C LEU A 337 -13.18 -17.79 -17.48
N ARG A 338 -13.35 -16.78 -18.35
CA ARG A 338 -14.66 -16.30 -18.79
C ARG A 338 -15.44 -17.38 -19.54
N GLN A 339 -14.76 -18.15 -20.40
CA GLN A 339 -15.38 -19.23 -21.17
C GLN A 339 -15.65 -20.50 -20.35
N ASN A 340 -14.77 -20.81 -19.40
CA ASN A 340 -14.77 -22.11 -18.71
C ASN A 340 -15.29 -22.06 -17.27
N GLY A 341 -15.43 -20.87 -16.69
CA GLY A 341 -15.85 -20.64 -15.31
C GLY A 341 -14.67 -20.44 -14.35
N MET A 342 -14.81 -19.44 -13.48
CA MET A 342 -13.79 -19.04 -12.51
C MET A 342 -13.43 -20.15 -11.50
N GLN A 343 -14.44 -20.80 -10.89
CA GLN A 343 -14.23 -21.89 -9.93
C GLN A 343 -13.46 -23.07 -10.56
N LYS A 344 -13.80 -23.43 -11.81
CA LYS A 344 -13.10 -24.49 -12.54
C LYS A 344 -11.62 -24.14 -12.77
N GLY A 345 -11.31 -22.89 -13.09
CA GLY A 345 -9.93 -22.43 -13.23
C GLY A 345 -9.15 -22.51 -11.92
N LEU A 346 -9.76 -22.03 -10.83
CA LEU A 346 -9.19 -22.15 -9.49
C LEU A 346 -8.94 -23.62 -9.10
N ASP A 347 -9.89 -24.52 -9.33
CA ASP A 347 -9.75 -25.95 -9.01
C ASP A 347 -8.60 -26.61 -9.78
N ILE A 348 -8.44 -26.26 -11.06
CA ILE A 348 -7.32 -26.74 -11.87
C ILE A 348 -6.01 -26.21 -11.29
N TYR A 349 -5.93 -24.91 -10.97
CA TYR A 349 -4.74 -24.30 -10.38
C TYR A 349 -4.35 -24.95 -9.05
N LEU A 350 -5.30 -25.07 -8.12
CA LEU A 350 -5.08 -25.69 -6.80
C LEU A 350 -4.59 -27.13 -6.91
N LYS A 351 -5.06 -27.88 -7.91
CA LYS A 351 -4.63 -29.26 -8.15
C LYS A 351 -3.28 -29.34 -8.88
N ASN A 352 -3.08 -28.52 -9.89
CA ASN A 352 -1.89 -28.50 -10.73
C ASN A 352 -1.76 -27.15 -11.48
N PRO A 353 -0.91 -26.23 -10.98
CA PRO A 353 -0.67 -24.93 -11.60
C PRO A 353 -0.18 -25.01 -13.05
N ASP A 354 0.66 -26.00 -13.40
CA ASP A 354 1.13 -26.16 -14.79
C ASP A 354 0.00 -26.49 -15.75
N ARG A 355 -0.93 -27.34 -15.31
CA ARG A 355 -2.10 -27.69 -16.12
C ARG A 355 -2.96 -26.46 -16.36
N PHE A 356 -3.10 -25.57 -15.37
CA PHE A 356 -3.76 -24.29 -15.56
C PHE A 356 -3.02 -23.45 -16.60
N MET A 357 -1.69 -23.30 -16.48
CA MET A 357 -0.89 -22.55 -17.45
C MET A 357 -0.97 -23.10 -18.87
N GLN A 358 -0.99 -24.42 -19.04
CA GLN A 358 -1.17 -25.07 -20.34
C GLN A 358 -2.55 -24.77 -20.94
N LYS A 359 -3.59 -24.68 -20.11
CA LYS A 359 -4.95 -24.37 -20.55
C LYS A 359 -5.06 -22.93 -21.05
N ILE A 360 -4.49 -21.98 -20.33
CA ILE A 360 -4.58 -20.56 -20.70
C ILE A 360 -3.67 -20.21 -21.87
N LYS A 361 -2.51 -20.86 -22.05
CA LYS A 361 -1.63 -20.59 -23.20
C LYS A 361 -2.29 -20.85 -24.57
N ASN A 362 -3.32 -21.70 -24.60
CA ASN A 362 -4.03 -22.10 -25.82
C ASN A 362 -5.39 -21.40 -25.99
N ALA A 363 -5.67 -20.35 -25.21
CA ALA A 363 -6.98 -19.72 -25.06
C ALA A 363 -7.18 -18.43 -25.85
#